data_AF-A0A355BWZ7-F1
#
_entry.id   AF-A0A355BWZ7-F1
#
_cell.length_a   1.000
_cell.length_b   1.000
_cell.length_c   1.000
_cell.angle_alpha   90.00
_cell.angle_beta   90.00
_cell.angle_gamma   90.00
#
_symmetry.space_group_name_H-M   'P 1'
#
loop_
_entity.id
_entity.type
_entity.pdbx_description
1 polymer ?
#
loop_
_entity_poly.entity_id
_entity_poly.type
_entity_poly.pdbx_seq_one_letter_code
_entity_poly.pdbx_strand_id
1 'polypeptide(L)'
;MADGSHGGHKQRVRVAYSGEERGFGAGAVDEFLQKAQTVGISDGGTDAVSGARPQELDKNRAMRSYEFGHPSKQPLRTKEQALMAVKAHTADYAIVPFYHPHYGYDFETLRALASQITLFGVEQIVSETEYVLAVYEPQVLDFVQSSHPGSTLSTIMTGAGKHLWSRSGEPGAALTGVHKLPDNSGFMASPAQQAMLRDRVESIFASPVAARACKSKLDGLRQAGVLVEETLETIEPHRDFARRVRDVLDHTRQTATTFDFTSGESRIQSVMPNTAAQARKLYGVVVPREIASGPEYIIIDDKFADADPAKTRFMAVEYSPDLTLFEDAYRTTDAKTRYWMRRLRDVAHDGAHAARKAGAEIALNPGGAMLALLGLIFAGVGLAGLAGWRGVPLIPGTPEMVALGDAAALALGAGLALVGFGRFLKQVGGGEHDMNGVRLMLAFQRSGSAASLADVENFLRNFGVRHAIVRADEDSERNYPAASVIDIEFMCDDLYWNPARRLRGSVMNGALKKAFAKWKSRGVLVLAAMPFDKPQLPPHKTRHWLWDAPIEWTKDFVETMAIRLSRVLLYVAIVALAGYAAWMLLFGAK
;
A
#
# COMPACT_ATOMS: atom_id res chain seq x y z
N MET A 1 -1.02 -13.93 48.61
CA MET A 1 -1.43 -14.67 47.40
C MET A 1 -2.85 -14.29 47.06
N ALA A 2 -3.01 -13.35 46.12
CA ALA A 2 -4.20 -13.13 45.31
C ALA A 2 -3.81 -12.05 44.29
N ASP A 3 -3.02 -12.44 43.28
CA ASP A 3 -2.71 -11.58 42.14
C ASP A 3 -3.97 -11.47 41.27
N GLY A 4 -4.66 -10.34 41.39
CA GLY A 4 -5.75 -9.96 40.49
C GLY A 4 -5.17 -9.53 39.15
N SER A 5 -5.27 -10.39 38.14
CA SER A 5 -5.04 -10.03 36.75
C SER A 5 -6.14 -9.05 36.29
N HIS A 6 -5.81 -7.77 36.22
CA HIS A 6 -6.60 -6.80 35.47
C HIS A 6 -6.51 -7.14 33.97
N GLY A 7 -7.37 -8.04 33.49
CA GLY A 7 -7.58 -8.27 32.07
C GLY A 7 -8.20 -7.03 31.45
N GLY A 8 -7.38 -6.16 30.85
CA GLY A 8 -7.87 -5.03 30.07
C GLY A 8 -8.78 -5.54 28.95
N HIS A 9 -10.04 -5.09 28.94
CA HIS A 9 -10.96 -5.41 27.86
C HIS A 9 -10.43 -4.82 26.56
N LYS A 10 -10.05 -5.70 25.62
CA LYS A 10 -9.61 -5.28 24.28
C LYS A 10 -10.81 -4.76 23.51
N GLN A 11 -10.64 -3.62 22.84
CA GLN A 11 -11.70 -3.03 22.02
C GLN A 11 -11.75 -3.76 20.67
N ARG A 12 -12.93 -4.20 20.24
CA ARG A 12 -13.12 -4.73 18.89
C ARG A 12 -12.78 -3.66 17.86
N VAL A 13 -11.88 -3.99 16.92
CA VAL A 13 -11.50 -3.06 15.86
C VAL A 13 -12.69 -2.79 14.94
N ARG A 14 -12.93 -1.51 14.61
CA ARG A 14 -13.95 -1.11 13.63
C ARG A 14 -13.27 -0.71 12.33
N VAL A 15 -13.57 -1.41 11.25
CA VAL A 15 -12.94 -1.20 9.95
C VAL A 15 -14.00 -0.72 8.96
N ALA A 16 -13.88 0.52 8.54
CA ALA A 16 -14.67 1.09 7.45
C ALA A 16 -14.01 0.77 6.10
N TYR A 17 -14.80 0.55 5.06
CA TYR A 17 -14.26 0.38 3.71
C TYR A 17 -15.28 0.82 2.66
N SER A 18 -14.77 1.18 1.50
CA SER A 18 -15.61 1.56 0.37
C SER A 18 -16.14 0.32 -0.35
N GLY A 19 -17.45 0.26 -0.57
CA GLY A 19 -18.14 -0.82 -1.28
C GLY A 19 -19.11 -1.59 -0.38
N GLU A 20 -19.66 -2.68 -0.91
CA GLU A 20 -20.57 -3.58 -0.20
C GLU A 20 -19.89 -4.63 0.68
N GLU A 21 -20.70 -5.29 1.53
CA GLU A 21 -20.30 -6.35 2.48
C GLU A 21 -19.42 -7.47 1.91
N ARG A 22 -19.46 -7.69 0.59
CA ARG A 22 -18.69 -8.72 -0.14
C ARG A 22 -18.02 -8.20 -1.41
N GLY A 23 -17.96 -6.88 -1.58
CA GLY A 23 -17.30 -6.26 -2.73
C GLY A 23 -15.78 -6.29 -2.63
N PHE A 24 -15.10 -5.62 -3.56
CA PHE A 24 -13.63 -5.52 -3.60
C PHE A 24 -13.00 -5.06 -2.28
N GLY A 25 -13.67 -4.14 -1.58
CA GLY A 25 -13.20 -3.66 -0.28
C GLY A 25 -13.28 -4.71 0.84
N ALA A 26 -14.20 -5.69 0.74
CA ALA A 26 -14.37 -6.73 1.76
C ALA A 26 -13.22 -7.74 1.75
N GLY A 27 -12.76 -8.17 0.57
CA GLY A 27 -11.58 -9.04 0.43
C GLY A 27 -10.31 -8.38 0.99
N ALA A 28 -10.11 -7.09 0.69
CA ALA A 28 -9.01 -6.32 1.27
C ALA A 28 -9.12 -6.17 2.80
N VAL A 29 -10.33 -6.08 3.35
CA VAL A 29 -10.55 -6.07 4.80
C VAL A 29 -10.15 -7.41 5.42
N ASP A 30 -10.47 -8.53 4.79
CA ASP A 30 -10.10 -9.85 5.29
C ASP A 30 -8.58 -10.07 5.29
N GLU A 31 -7.91 -9.69 4.21
CA GLU A 31 -6.44 -9.72 4.14
C GLU A 31 -5.79 -8.82 5.20
N PHE A 32 -6.34 -7.61 5.40
CA PHE A 32 -5.87 -6.70 6.45
C PHE A 32 -6.00 -7.30 7.84
N LEU A 33 -7.17 -7.88 8.16
CA LEU A 33 -7.43 -8.49 9.45
C LEU A 33 -6.57 -9.73 9.69
N GLN A 34 -6.37 -10.56 8.66
CA GLN A 34 -5.48 -11.70 8.72
C GLN A 34 -4.04 -11.26 8.97
N LYS A 35 -3.57 -10.22 8.26
CA LYS A 35 -2.25 -9.63 8.48
C LYS A 35 -2.12 -9.06 9.89
N ALA A 36 -3.13 -8.36 10.37
CA ALA A 36 -3.17 -7.79 11.72
C ALA A 36 -3.08 -8.84 12.83
N GLN A 37 -3.71 -10.00 12.64
CA GLN A 37 -3.67 -11.10 13.61
C GLN A 37 -2.34 -11.87 13.59
N THR A 38 -1.75 -12.07 12.41
CA THR A 38 -0.56 -12.92 12.23
C THR A 38 0.74 -12.15 12.46
N VAL A 39 0.83 -10.98 11.84
CA VAL A 39 2.04 -10.15 11.74
C VAL A 39 1.94 -8.92 12.66
N GLY A 40 0.76 -8.32 12.75
CA GLY A 40 0.57 -6.98 13.31
C GLY A 40 0.40 -5.95 12.18
N ILE A 41 -0.02 -4.75 12.53
CA ILE A 41 -0.21 -3.64 11.59
C ILE A 41 0.87 -2.62 11.87
N SER A 42 1.51 -2.07 10.82
CA SER A 42 2.37 -0.92 11.00
C SER A 42 1.55 0.26 11.49
N ASP A 43 2.07 0.93 12.49
CA ASP A 43 1.41 2.10 13.07
C ASP A 43 1.74 3.38 12.27
N GLY A 44 2.44 3.24 11.13
CA GLY A 44 2.99 4.35 10.34
C GLY A 44 4.26 4.97 10.94
N GLY A 45 4.92 4.31 11.90
CA GLY A 45 6.10 4.73 12.64
C GLY A 45 5.82 5.82 13.67
N THR A 46 4.57 5.88 14.13
CA THR A 46 4.10 6.96 14.97
C THR A 46 4.63 6.76 16.39
N ASP A 47 4.78 5.52 16.85
CA ASP A 47 5.20 5.14 18.20
C ASP A 47 6.66 5.50 18.48
N ALA A 48 7.56 5.48 17.47
CA ALA A 48 8.91 6.04 17.56
C ALA A 48 8.98 7.53 17.94
N VAL A 49 7.86 8.26 17.88
CA VAL A 49 7.81 9.69 18.21
C VAL A 49 6.84 10.02 19.36
N SER A 50 6.35 9.00 20.07
CA SER A 50 5.42 9.11 21.21
C SER A 50 5.83 10.15 22.27
N GLY A 51 7.13 10.26 22.60
CA GLY A 51 7.63 11.23 23.59
C GLY A 51 7.43 12.72 23.26
N ALA A 52 6.99 13.06 22.04
CA ALA A 52 6.73 14.44 21.60
C ALA A 52 5.24 14.77 21.45
N ARG A 53 4.32 13.84 21.76
CA ARG A 53 2.89 14.00 21.47
C ARG A 53 2.14 14.83 22.54
N PRO A 54 1.04 15.52 22.15
CA PRO A 54 0.04 15.99 23.10
C PRO A 54 -0.55 14.79 23.88
N GLN A 55 -0.61 14.88 25.21
CA GLN A 55 -1.12 13.80 26.09
C GLN A 55 -2.52 13.29 25.70
N GLU A 56 -3.35 14.08 25.03
CA GLU A 56 -4.71 13.68 24.62
C GLU A 56 -4.73 12.68 23.45
N LEU A 57 -3.76 12.76 22.53
CA LEU A 57 -3.64 11.82 21.41
C LEU A 57 -3.10 10.47 21.87
N ASP A 58 -2.14 10.49 22.80
CA ASP A 58 -1.60 9.28 23.41
C ASP A 58 -2.59 8.58 24.33
N LYS A 59 -3.42 9.32 25.07
CA LYS A 59 -4.51 8.73 25.87
C LYS A 59 -5.48 7.92 25.01
N ASN A 60 -5.82 8.41 23.81
CA ASN A 60 -6.75 7.71 22.92
C ASN A 60 -6.16 6.46 22.25
N ARG A 61 -4.83 6.41 22.01
CA ARG A 61 -4.17 5.27 21.36
C ARG A 61 -3.63 4.24 22.35
N ALA A 62 -2.97 4.68 23.43
CA ALA A 62 -2.42 3.81 24.46
C ALA A 62 -3.49 3.06 25.27
N MET A 63 -4.74 3.57 25.30
CA MET A 63 -5.88 2.86 25.90
C MET A 63 -6.52 1.80 24.98
N ARG A 64 -6.13 1.71 23.70
CA ARG A 64 -6.77 0.81 22.72
C ARG A 64 -5.87 -0.36 22.37
N SER A 65 -5.86 -1.38 23.22
CA SER A 65 -5.48 -2.72 22.75
C SER A 65 -6.62 -3.23 21.86
N TYR A 66 -6.39 -3.27 20.54
CA TYR A 66 -7.39 -3.76 19.60
C TYR A 66 -7.47 -5.29 19.62
N GLU A 67 -8.71 -5.79 19.50
CA GLU A 67 -9.00 -7.18 19.21
C GLU A 67 -9.35 -7.32 17.73
N PHE A 68 -8.45 -7.96 16.96
CA PHE A 68 -8.63 -8.21 15.53
C PHE A 68 -9.38 -9.53 15.23
N GLY A 69 -9.60 -10.38 16.24
CA GLY A 69 -10.30 -11.67 16.11
C GLY A 69 -11.79 -11.53 15.80
N HIS A 70 -12.43 -10.49 16.33
CA HIS A 70 -13.85 -10.20 16.16
C HIS A 70 -14.08 -8.75 15.71
N PRO A 71 -13.70 -8.42 14.47
CA PRO A 71 -13.77 -7.06 13.96
C PRO A 71 -15.21 -6.68 13.60
N SER A 72 -15.53 -5.40 13.77
CA SER A 72 -16.75 -4.79 13.26
C SER A 72 -16.47 -4.20 11.88
N LYS A 73 -16.93 -4.88 10.82
CA LYS A 73 -16.82 -4.43 9.44
C LYS A 73 -17.95 -3.43 9.13
N GLN A 74 -17.63 -2.26 8.58
CA GLN A 74 -18.59 -1.22 8.21
C GLN A 74 -18.48 -0.89 6.72
N PRO A 75 -19.31 -1.52 5.86
CA PRO A 75 -19.36 -1.17 4.44
C PRO A 75 -19.96 0.24 4.28
N LEU A 76 -19.33 1.07 3.45
CA LEU A 76 -19.79 2.42 3.15
C LEU A 76 -19.82 2.65 1.64
N ARG A 77 -20.79 3.45 1.18
CA ARG A 77 -21.05 3.61 -0.26
C ARG A 77 -19.92 4.34 -1.00
N THR A 78 -19.23 5.26 -0.33
CA THR A 78 -18.20 6.09 -0.95
C THR A 78 -16.91 6.04 -0.14
N LYS A 79 -15.79 6.25 -0.85
CA LYS A 79 -14.44 6.29 -0.27
C LYS A 79 -14.31 7.43 0.74
N GLU A 80 -14.89 8.59 0.43
CA GLU A 80 -14.93 9.75 1.34
C GLU A 80 -15.69 9.43 2.63
N GLN A 81 -16.83 8.73 2.57
CA GLN A 81 -17.54 8.31 3.77
C GLN A 81 -16.70 7.37 4.62
N ALA A 82 -15.95 6.45 4.01
CA ALA A 82 -15.03 5.57 4.75
C ALA A 82 -13.94 6.36 5.48
N LEU A 83 -13.34 7.35 4.81
CA LEU A 83 -12.35 8.24 5.42
C LEU A 83 -12.97 9.13 6.52
N MET A 84 -14.19 9.63 6.31
CA MET A 84 -14.94 10.40 7.32
C MET A 84 -15.30 9.58 8.55
N ALA A 85 -15.57 8.28 8.41
CA ALA A 85 -15.84 7.41 9.55
C ALA A 85 -14.63 7.33 10.50
N VAL A 86 -13.40 7.31 9.96
CA VAL A 86 -12.18 7.35 10.77
C VAL A 86 -11.99 8.72 11.41
N LYS A 87 -12.20 9.80 10.65
CA LYS A 87 -12.12 11.17 11.17
C LYS A 87 -13.13 11.44 12.28
N ALA A 88 -14.33 10.87 12.20
CA ALA A 88 -15.38 10.96 13.21
C ALA A 88 -15.22 9.96 14.35
N HIS A 89 -14.16 9.14 14.34
CA HIS A 89 -13.91 8.06 15.30
C HIS A 89 -15.03 7.01 15.40
N THR A 90 -15.87 6.89 14.37
CA THR A 90 -16.87 5.81 14.26
C THR A 90 -16.23 4.52 13.76
N ALA A 91 -15.14 4.64 12.98
CA ALA A 91 -14.24 3.55 12.63
C ALA A 91 -12.81 3.85 13.13
N ASP A 92 -12.02 2.81 13.34
CA ASP A 92 -10.63 2.91 13.77
C ASP A 92 -9.68 2.90 12.55
N TYR A 93 -10.01 2.12 11.52
CA TYR A 93 -9.31 2.09 10.24
C TYR A 93 -10.29 2.26 9.06
N ALA A 94 -9.80 2.86 7.98
CA ALA A 94 -10.48 2.89 6.68
C ALA A 94 -9.63 2.17 5.63
N ILE A 95 -10.22 1.24 4.89
CA ILE A 95 -9.56 0.54 3.79
C ILE A 95 -10.10 1.08 2.48
N VAL A 96 -9.22 1.75 1.74
CA VAL A 96 -9.58 2.45 0.49
C VAL A 96 -8.62 2.07 -0.64
N PRO A 97 -9.13 1.84 -1.87
CA PRO A 97 -8.28 1.56 -3.01
C PRO A 97 -7.53 2.83 -3.40
N PHE A 98 -6.24 2.72 -3.75
CA PHE A 98 -5.47 3.86 -4.24
C PHE A 98 -4.78 3.60 -5.57
N TYR A 99 -4.65 2.33 -5.98
CA TYR A 99 -4.06 1.96 -7.26
C TYR A 99 -4.66 0.67 -7.79
N HIS A 100 -4.99 0.66 -9.08
CA HIS A 100 -5.43 -0.52 -9.82
C HIS A 100 -4.65 -0.65 -11.14
N PRO A 101 -4.19 -1.85 -11.55
CA PRO A 101 -3.40 -2.02 -12.78
C PRO A 101 -4.07 -1.46 -14.05
N HIS A 102 -5.39 -1.61 -14.16
CA HIS A 102 -6.16 -1.13 -15.32
C HIS A 102 -6.60 0.36 -15.26
N TYR A 103 -6.64 0.99 -14.08
CA TYR A 103 -7.10 2.38 -13.91
C TYR A 103 -6.00 3.35 -13.48
N GLY A 104 -4.84 2.83 -13.09
CA GLY A 104 -3.80 3.61 -12.47
C GLY A 104 -4.20 4.03 -11.05
N TYR A 105 -3.86 5.26 -10.69
CA TYR A 105 -4.11 5.79 -9.36
C TYR A 105 -5.54 6.29 -9.20
N ASP A 106 -6.11 6.06 -8.03
CA ASP A 106 -7.44 6.55 -7.71
C ASP A 106 -7.38 8.00 -7.20
N PHE A 107 -7.74 8.94 -8.08
CA PHE A 107 -7.65 10.37 -7.80
C PHE A 107 -8.57 10.80 -6.66
N GLU A 108 -9.75 10.20 -6.52
CA GLU A 108 -10.70 10.50 -5.44
C GLU A 108 -10.11 10.23 -4.06
N THR A 109 -9.49 9.06 -3.88
CA THR A 109 -8.85 8.69 -2.62
C THR A 109 -7.67 9.59 -2.31
N LEU A 110 -6.80 9.87 -3.30
CA LEU A 110 -5.65 10.74 -3.12
C LEU A 110 -6.06 12.19 -2.80
N ARG A 111 -7.10 12.71 -3.45
CA ARG A 111 -7.68 14.03 -3.20
C ARG A 111 -8.28 14.12 -1.81
N ALA A 112 -9.07 13.13 -1.41
CA ALA A 112 -9.69 13.08 -0.09
C ALA A 112 -8.63 13.08 1.03
N LEU A 113 -7.59 12.25 0.89
CA LEU A 113 -6.46 12.23 1.83
C LEU A 113 -5.67 13.55 1.85
N ALA A 114 -5.38 14.13 0.68
CA ALA A 114 -4.66 15.40 0.59
C ALA A 114 -5.43 16.58 1.21
N SER A 115 -6.76 16.53 1.20
CA SER A 115 -7.63 17.53 1.84
C SER A 115 -7.74 17.36 3.36
N GLN A 116 -7.41 16.19 3.90
CA GLN A 116 -7.66 15.80 5.30
C GLN A 116 -6.36 15.54 6.04
N ILE A 117 -5.76 16.61 6.58
CA ILE A 117 -4.47 16.59 7.28
C ILE A 117 -4.38 15.69 8.53
N THR A 118 -5.50 15.19 9.03
CA THR A 118 -5.57 14.31 10.21
C THR A 118 -5.55 12.82 9.87
N LEU A 119 -5.74 12.45 8.61
CA LEU A 119 -5.73 11.08 8.15
C LEU A 119 -4.37 10.71 7.58
N PHE A 120 -3.97 9.46 7.81
CA PHE A 120 -2.65 8.98 7.39
C PHE A 120 -2.71 7.51 6.97
N GLY A 121 -2.14 7.20 5.80
CA GLY A 121 -1.97 5.83 5.33
C GLY A 121 -0.85 5.12 6.07
N VAL A 122 -1.17 4.06 6.80
CA VAL A 122 -0.24 3.34 7.67
C VAL A 122 0.23 2.00 7.09
N GLU A 123 -0.62 1.33 6.30
CA GLU A 123 -0.36 -0.01 5.81
C GLU A 123 -0.83 -0.18 4.37
N GLN A 124 -0.07 -0.93 3.58
CA GLN A 124 -0.48 -1.32 2.23
C GLN A 124 -1.03 -2.75 2.23
N ILE A 125 -2.20 -2.91 1.63
CA ILE A 125 -2.86 -4.20 1.42
C ILE A 125 -2.95 -4.46 -0.09
N VAL A 126 -2.75 -5.70 -0.51
CA VAL A 126 -2.77 -6.08 -1.92
C VAL A 126 -3.75 -7.23 -2.07
N SER A 127 -4.92 -6.91 -2.65
CA SER A 127 -5.95 -7.90 -2.87
C SER A 127 -6.03 -8.32 -4.32
N GLU A 128 -6.09 -9.62 -4.53
CA GLU A 128 -6.26 -10.25 -5.82
C GLU A 128 -7.75 -10.39 -6.10
N THR A 129 -8.20 -9.91 -7.26
CA THR A 129 -9.60 -10.08 -7.64
C THR A 129 -9.72 -11.04 -8.81
N GLU A 130 -10.40 -12.15 -8.56
CA GLU A 130 -10.82 -13.10 -9.59
C GLU A 130 -12.24 -12.76 -10.06
N TYR A 131 -12.43 -12.67 -11.37
CA TYR A 131 -13.76 -12.49 -11.97
C TYR A 131 -14.34 -13.83 -12.39
N VAL A 132 -15.60 -14.04 -12.04
CA VAL A 132 -16.36 -15.23 -12.38
C VAL A 132 -17.63 -14.86 -13.14
N LEU A 133 -18.10 -15.77 -13.99
CA LEU A 133 -19.43 -15.68 -14.58
C LEU A 133 -20.41 -16.40 -13.64
N ALA A 134 -21.35 -15.64 -13.09
CA ALA A 134 -22.35 -16.14 -12.17
C ALA A 134 -23.76 -15.91 -12.71
N VAL A 135 -24.71 -16.72 -12.26
CA VAL A 135 -26.14 -16.60 -12.55
C VAL A 135 -26.93 -16.64 -11.26
N TYR A 136 -28.09 -15.98 -11.25
CA TYR A 136 -28.96 -15.97 -10.08
C TYR A 136 -29.52 -17.36 -9.78
N GLU A 137 -29.29 -17.86 -8.57
CA GLU A 137 -29.68 -19.20 -8.14
C GLU A 137 -31.20 -19.46 -8.35
N PRO A 138 -32.11 -18.53 -7.97
CA PRO A 138 -33.54 -18.70 -8.24
C PRO A 138 -33.91 -18.94 -9.70
N GLN A 139 -33.23 -18.29 -10.66
CA GLN A 139 -33.51 -18.51 -12.10
C GLN A 139 -33.07 -19.89 -12.56
N VAL A 140 -31.94 -20.39 -12.04
CA VAL A 140 -31.48 -21.74 -12.33
C VAL A 140 -32.47 -22.76 -11.76
N LEU A 141 -32.98 -22.55 -10.56
CA LEU A 141 -33.97 -23.44 -9.94
C LEU A 141 -35.28 -23.50 -10.75
N ASP A 142 -35.76 -22.36 -11.24
CA ASP A 142 -36.92 -22.31 -12.12
C ASP A 142 -36.67 -23.10 -13.42
N PHE A 143 -35.48 -22.94 -14.01
CA PHE A 143 -35.09 -23.66 -15.21
C PHE A 143 -35.00 -25.17 -14.98
N VAL A 144 -34.35 -25.59 -13.89
CA VAL A 144 -34.18 -27.01 -13.55
C VAL A 144 -35.53 -27.68 -13.27
N GLN A 145 -36.45 -27.01 -12.58
CA GLN A 145 -37.79 -27.56 -12.30
C GLN A 145 -38.64 -27.70 -13.55
N SER A 146 -38.47 -26.79 -14.50
CA SER A 146 -39.12 -26.88 -15.79
C SER A 146 -38.50 -27.95 -16.70
N SER A 147 -37.25 -28.38 -16.44
CA SER A 147 -36.53 -29.34 -17.27
C SER A 147 -37.08 -30.78 -17.15
N HIS A 148 -36.89 -31.59 -18.19
CA HIS A 148 -37.38 -32.98 -18.18
C HIS A 148 -36.71 -33.78 -17.05
N PRO A 149 -37.48 -34.59 -16.28
CA PRO A 149 -36.93 -35.50 -15.30
C PRO A 149 -35.91 -36.44 -15.95
N GLY A 150 -34.68 -36.49 -15.43
CA GLY A 150 -33.57 -37.29 -15.99
C GLY A 150 -32.61 -36.51 -16.89
N SER A 151 -32.87 -35.22 -17.15
CA SER A 151 -31.87 -34.35 -17.78
C SER A 151 -30.68 -34.09 -16.84
N THR A 152 -29.51 -33.81 -17.41
CA THR A 152 -28.31 -33.37 -16.68
C THR A 152 -28.49 -32.07 -15.90
N LEU A 153 -29.54 -31.29 -16.19
CA LEU A 153 -29.94 -30.13 -15.40
C LEU A 153 -30.75 -30.53 -14.16
N SER A 154 -31.63 -31.53 -14.28
CA SER A 154 -32.37 -32.08 -13.14
C SER A 154 -31.45 -32.66 -12.05
N THR A 155 -30.20 -33.03 -12.40
CA THR A 155 -29.19 -33.47 -11.43
C THR A 155 -28.56 -32.33 -10.62
N ILE A 156 -28.74 -31.06 -11.01
CA ILE A 156 -28.37 -29.91 -10.19
C ILE A 156 -29.19 -29.94 -8.89
N MET A 157 -30.49 -30.21 -8.98
CA MET A 157 -31.36 -30.33 -7.80
C MET A 157 -31.02 -31.55 -6.93
N THR A 158 -30.64 -32.69 -7.52
CA THR A 158 -30.31 -33.91 -6.75
C THR A 158 -28.89 -33.87 -6.15
N GLY A 159 -27.93 -33.24 -6.83
CA GLY A 159 -26.57 -32.99 -6.34
C GLY A 159 -26.56 -31.91 -5.24
N ALA A 160 -27.29 -30.83 -5.44
CA ALA A 160 -27.51 -29.81 -4.39
C ALA A 160 -28.34 -30.37 -3.22
N GLY A 161 -29.21 -31.35 -3.48
CA GLY A 161 -29.97 -32.12 -2.49
C GLY A 161 -29.11 -32.87 -1.47
N LYS A 162 -27.90 -33.32 -1.81
CA LYS A 162 -26.99 -33.95 -0.81
C LYS A 162 -26.32 -32.93 0.13
N HIS A 163 -26.13 -31.68 -0.32
CA HIS A 163 -25.52 -30.61 0.48
C HIS A 163 -26.56 -29.79 1.27
N LEU A 164 -27.82 -29.80 0.83
CA LEU A 164 -28.98 -29.17 1.48
C LEU A 164 -29.24 -29.65 2.92
N TRP A 165 -28.86 -30.89 3.26
CA TRP A 165 -29.33 -31.57 4.48
C TRP A 165 -28.24 -32.07 5.42
N SER A 166 -26.95 -31.97 5.06
CA SER A 166 -25.87 -32.46 5.95
C SER A 166 -25.64 -31.56 7.19
N ARG A 167 -26.38 -30.46 7.35
CA ARG A 167 -26.22 -29.50 8.45
C ARG A 167 -27.49 -29.19 9.25
N SER A 168 -28.62 -29.85 8.98
CA SER A 168 -29.85 -29.67 9.78
C SER A 168 -29.80 -30.31 11.19
N GLY A 169 -28.65 -30.83 11.61
CA GLY A 169 -28.45 -31.46 12.92
C GLY A 169 -28.03 -30.53 14.07
N GLU A 170 -27.62 -29.28 13.81
CA GLU A 170 -27.19 -28.35 14.87
C GLU A 170 -28.27 -27.28 15.19
N PRO A 171 -28.85 -27.28 16.40
CA PRO A 171 -29.84 -26.29 16.78
C PRO A 171 -29.18 -24.91 16.94
N GLY A 172 -29.51 -23.97 16.05
CA GLY A 172 -29.06 -22.57 16.10
C GLY A 172 -28.43 -22.02 14.83
N ALA A 173 -28.15 -22.86 13.82
CA ALA A 173 -27.62 -22.39 12.54
C ALA A 173 -28.75 -21.81 11.67
N ALA A 174 -28.79 -20.48 11.51
CA ALA A 174 -29.69 -19.83 10.58
C ALA A 174 -29.45 -20.36 9.16
N LEU A 175 -30.52 -20.84 8.51
CA LEU A 175 -30.58 -21.27 7.10
C LEU A 175 -30.21 -20.08 6.19
N THR A 176 -28.92 -19.84 6.02
CA THR A 176 -28.38 -18.79 5.16
C THR A 176 -27.85 -19.44 3.89
N GLY A 177 -28.62 -19.39 2.81
CA GLY A 177 -28.27 -19.94 1.49
C GLY A 177 -28.63 -21.41 1.35
N VAL A 178 -29.45 -21.72 0.35
CA VAL A 178 -30.04 -23.06 0.15
C VAL A 178 -29.02 -24.03 -0.46
N HIS A 179 -27.92 -23.54 -1.05
CA HIS A 179 -26.87 -24.36 -1.66
C HIS A 179 -25.46 -23.82 -1.40
N LYS A 180 -24.88 -24.08 -0.22
CA LYS A 180 -23.48 -23.74 0.10
C LYS A 180 -22.57 -24.95 0.06
N LEU A 181 -21.37 -24.78 -0.50
CA LEU A 181 -20.24 -25.69 -0.31
C LEU A 181 -19.66 -25.55 1.13
N PRO A 182 -18.88 -26.52 1.63
CA PRO A 182 -18.29 -26.50 2.98
C PRO A 182 -17.43 -25.26 3.30
N ASP A 183 -16.95 -24.58 2.27
CA ASP A 183 -16.15 -23.36 2.30
C ASP A 183 -16.99 -22.07 2.24
N ASN A 184 -18.32 -22.17 2.37
CA ASN A 184 -19.29 -21.08 2.19
C ASN A 184 -19.37 -20.51 0.76
N SER A 185 -18.77 -21.14 -0.24
CA SER A 185 -18.92 -20.72 -1.64
C SER A 185 -20.30 -21.13 -2.20
N GLY A 186 -20.80 -20.34 -3.16
CA GLY A 186 -22.03 -20.65 -3.90
C GLY A 186 -21.87 -21.95 -4.69
N PHE A 187 -22.96 -22.67 -4.93
CA PHE A 187 -22.93 -23.96 -5.60
C PHE A 187 -22.18 -23.89 -6.94
N MET A 188 -21.14 -24.73 -7.08
CA MET A 188 -20.42 -24.89 -8.34
C MET A 188 -21.04 -26.03 -9.14
N ALA A 189 -21.61 -25.70 -10.29
CA ALA A 189 -22.13 -26.69 -11.22
C ALA A 189 -21.01 -27.58 -11.77
N SER A 190 -21.28 -28.85 -12.05
CA SER A 190 -20.32 -29.72 -12.75
C SER A 190 -20.01 -29.19 -14.16
N PRO A 191 -18.87 -29.53 -14.79
CA PRO A 191 -18.50 -28.99 -16.11
C PRO A 191 -19.58 -29.18 -17.20
N ALA A 192 -20.29 -30.31 -17.17
CA ALA A 192 -21.40 -30.57 -18.09
C ALA A 192 -22.62 -29.67 -17.82
N GLN A 193 -22.93 -29.41 -16.55
CA GLN A 193 -24.01 -28.49 -16.16
C GLN A 193 -23.64 -27.04 -16.46
N GLN A 194 -22.37 -26.66 -16.26
CA GLN A 194 -21.85 -25.34 -16.62
C GLN A 194 -22.01 -25.06 -18.11
N ALA A 195 -21.66 -26.02 -18.98
CA ALA A 195 -21.83 -25.88 -20.43
C ALA A 195 -23.30 -25.66 -20.81
N MET A 196 -24.23 -26.45 -20.24
CA MET A 196 -25.65 -26.31 -20.53
C MET A 196 -26.26 -24.99 -20.03
N LEU A 197 -25.83 -24.53 -18.86
CA LEU A 197 -26.27 -23.22 -18.35
C LEU A 197 -25.70 -22.09 -19.19
N ARG A 198 -24.43 -22.19 -19.62
CA ARG A 198 -23.76 -21.21 -20.47
C ARG A 198 -24.45 -21.04 -21.82
N ASP A 199 -24.88 -22.13 -22.46
CA ASP A 199 -25.61 -22.10 -23.73
C ASP A 199 -27.00 -21.46 -23.61
N ARG A 200 -27.54 -21.32 -22.39
CA ARG A 200 -28.85 -20.72 -22.12
C ARG A 200 -28.77 -19.26 -21.70
N VAL A 201 -27.58 -18.73 -21.42
CA VAL A 201 -27.39 -17.32 -21.08
C VAL A 201 -27.62 -16.48 -22.33
N GLU A 202 -28.65 -15.63 -22.29
CA GLU A 202 -28.97 -14.74 -23.41
C GLU A 202 -28.35 -13.35 -23.25
N SER A 203 -28.23 -12.87 -22.01
CA SER A 203 -27.65 -11.58 -21.72
C SER A 203 -26.72 -11.64 -20.51
N ILE A 204 -25.60 -10.92 -20.60
CA ILE A 204 -24.57 -10.85 -19.56
C ILE A 204 -24.39 -9.39 -19.15
N PHE A 205 -24.49 -9.15 -17.85
CA PHE A 205 -24.20 -7.86 -17.24
C PHE A 205 -22.76 -7.85 -16.72
N ALA A 206 -22.00 -6.83 -17.10
CA ALA A 206 -20.66 -6.63 -16.61
C ALA A 206 -20.44 -5.17 -16.23
N SER A 207 -19.69 -4.93 -15.15
CA SER A 207 -19.18 -3.59 -14.89
C SER A 207 -18.15 -3.20 -15.95
N PRO A 208 -17.88 -1.91 -16.18
CA PRO A 208 -16.83 -1.50 -17.10
C PRO A 208 -15.45 -2.08 -16.75
N VAL A 209 -15.23 -2.42 -15.47
CA VAL A 209 -14.02 -3.10 -14.98
C VAL A 209 -13.98 -4.55 -15.41
N ALA A 210 -15.04 -5.29 -15.08
CA ALA A 210 -15.17 -6.69 -15.42
C ALA A 210 -15.16 -6.89 -16.93
N ALA A 211 -15.81 -6.01 -17.69
CA ALA A 211 -15.86 -6.05 -19.14
C ALA A 211 -14.47 -5.90 -19.79
N ARG A 212 -13.60 -5.06 -19.22
CA ARG A 212 -12.22 -4.92 -19.69
C ARG A 212 -11.34 -6.10 -19.29
N ALA A 213 -11.51 -6.64 -18.09
CA ALA A 213 -10.73 -7.77 -17.58
C ALA A 213 -11.10 -9.10 -18.25
N CYS A 214 -12.34 -9.23 -18.72
CA CYS A 214 -12.90 -10.45 -19.33
C CYS A 214 -13.24 -10.25 -20.83
N LYS A 215 -12.56 -9.32 -21.50
CA LYS A 215 -12.92 -8.87 -22.84
C LYS A 215 -12.93 -10.01 -23.86
N SER A 216 -11.91 -10.87 -23.86
CA SER A 216 -11.78 -11.95 -24.84
C SER A 216 -12.91 -12.96 -24.74
N LYS A 217 -13.28 -13.34 -23.50
CA LYS A 217 -14.39 -14.27 -23.25
C LYS A 217 -15.75 -13.64 -23.55
N LEU A 218 -15.94 -12.37 -23.21
CA LEU A 218 -17.18 -11.65 -23.53
C LEU A 218 -17.36 -11.46 -25.03
N ASP A 219 -16.28 -11.16 -25.77
CA ASP A 219 -16.33 -11.05 -27.22
C ASP A 219 -16.65 -12.41 -27.89
N GLY A 220 -16.14 -13.52 -27.34
CA GLY A 220 -16.53 -14.87 -27.77
C GLY A 220 -18.02 -15.16 -27.55
N LEU A 221 -18.61 -14.69 -26.45
CA LEU A 221 -20.05 -14.83 -26.18
C LEU A 221 -20.90 -13.89 -27.06
N ARG A 222 -20.41 -12.69 -27.37
CA ARG A 222 -21.04 -11.78 -28.36
C ARG A 222 -21.12 -12.45 -29.73
N GLN A 223 -20.06 -13.14 -30.16
CA GLN A 223 -20.06 -13.89 -31.42
C GLN A 223 -21.05 -15.06 -31.42
N ALA A 224 -21.30 -15.66 -30.26
CA ALA A 224 -22.31 -16.71 -30.09
C ALA A 224 -23.76 -16.16 -30.04
N GLY A 225 -23.94 -14.83 -30.08
CA GLY A 225 -25.26 -14.18 -30.06
C GLY A 225 -25.73 -13.70 -28.68
N VAL A 226 -24.87 -13.73 -27.65
CA VAL A 226 -25.20 -13.26 -26.30
C VAL A 226 -25.09 -11.74 -26.21
N LEU A 227 -26.10 -11.09 -25.63
CA LEU A 227 -26.16 -9.64 -25.42
C LEU A 227 -25.36 -9.23 -24.17
N VAL A 228 -24.20 -8.61 -24.36
CA VAL A 228 -23.38 -8.10 -23.24
C VAL A 228 -23.75 -6.64 -22.95
N GLU A 229 -24.36 -6.40 -21.80
CA GLU A 229 -24.72 -5.07 -21.31
C GLU A 229 -23.68 -4.57 -20.30
N GLU A 230 -23.03 -3.45 -20.62
CA GLU A 230 -22.10 -2.79 -19.71
C GLU A 230 -22.86 -1.79 -18.83
N THR A 231 -22.74 -1.92 -17.50
CA THR A 231 -23.39 -0.99 -16.56
C THR A 231 -22.67 0.34 -16.52
N LEU A 232 -23.41 1.44 -16.36
CA LEU A 232 -22.82 2.80 -16.33
C LEU A 232 -22.00 3.04 -15.05
N GLU A 233 -22.44 2.48 -13.93
CA GLU A 233 -21.73 2.65 -12.66
C GLU A 233 -20.67 1.55 -12.49
N THR A 234 -19.48 1.97 -12.01
CA THR A 234 -18.44 1.06 -11.51
C THR A 234 -18.91 0.34 -10.23
N ILE A 235 -19.90 0.93 -9.58
CA ILE A 235 -20.58 0.43 -8.38
C ILE A 235 -21.58 -0.64 -8.84
N GLU A 236 -21.06 -1.86 -8.94
CA GLU A 236 -21.78 -3.08 -8.54
C GLU A 236 -22.95 -3.52 -9.46
N PRO A 237 -22.64 -4.14 -10.62
CA PRO A 237 -23.62 -4.59 -11.62
C PRO A 237 -24.61 -5.64 -11.07
N HIS A 238 -24.28 -6.29 -9.95
CA HIS A 238 -25.04 -7.40 -9.38
C HIS A 238 -26.37 -6.98 -8.74
N ARG A 239 -26.50 -5.73 -8.25
CA ARG A 239 -27.76 -5.21 -7.69
C ARG A 239 -28.78 -4.86 -8.76
N ASP A 240 -28.34 -4.14 -9.78
CA ASP A 240 -29.20 -3.81 -10.92
C ASP A 240 -29.53 -5.06 -11.73
N PHE A 241 -28.59 -5.99 -11.84
CA PHE A 241 -28.84 -7.35 -12.31
C PHE A 241 -29.91 -8.04 -11.46
N ALA A 242 -29.76 -8.09 -10.12
CA ALA A 242 -30.72 -8.77 -9.25
C ALA A 242 -32.12 -8.14 -9.34
N ARG A 243 -32.24 -6.82 -9.51
CA ARG A 243 -33.51 -6.14 -9.78
C ARG A 243 -34.14 -6.65 -11.08
N ARG A 244 -33.41 -6.57 -12.19
CA ARG A 244 -33.89 -7.01 -13.52
C ARG A 244 -34.22 -8.50 -13.54
N VAL A 245 -33.45 -9.31 -12.84
CA VAL A 245 -33.67 -10.75 -12.73
C VAL A 245 -34.93 -11.07 -11.93
N ARG A 246 -35.18 -10.36 -10.82
CA ARG A 246 -36.39 -10.56 -10.01
C ARG A 246 -37.67 -10.27 -10.78
N ASP A 247 -37.64 -9.31 -11.70
CA ASP A 247 -38.79 -9.02 -12.57
C ASP A 247 -39.10 -10.16 -13.56
N VAL A 248 -38.14 -11.05 -13.82
CA VAL A 248 -38.28 -12.17 -14.77
C VAL A 248 -38.54 -13.51 -14.06
N LEU A 249 -38.43 -13.56 -12.72
CA LEU A 249 -38.72 -14.77 -11.93
C LEU A 249 -40.19 -15.16 -12.00
N ASP A 250 -40.50 -16.45 -11.84
CA ASP A 250 -41.89 -16.90 -11.84
C ASP A 250 -42.55 -16.68 -10.47
N HIS A 251 -43.34 -15.61 -10.36
CA HIS A 251 -44.12 -15.33 -9.15
C HIS A 251 -45.20 -16.39 -8.86
N THR A 252 -45.51 -17.28 -9.82
CA THR A 252 -46.49 -18.36 -9.63
C THR A 252 -45.90 -19.63 -9.04
N ARG A 253 -44.58 -19.67 -8.81
CA ARG A 253 -43.89 -20.80 -8.21
C ARG A 253 -44.40 -21.06 -6.79
N GLN A 254 -44.84 -22.30 -6.53
CA GLN A 254 -45.22 -22.75 -5.20
C GLN A 254 -44.19 -23.76 -4.69
N THR A 255 -43.53 -23.46 -3.58
CA THR A 255 -42.64 -24.39 -2.89
C THR A 255 -43.40 -25.08 -1.75
N ALA A 256 -43.64 -26.39 -1.88
CA ALA A 256 -44.16 -27.22 -0.81
C ALA A 256 -43.03 -28.04 -0.19
N THR A 257 -42.87 -27.96 1.13
CA THR A 257 -41.93 -28.80 1.87
C THR A 257 -42.70 -29.97 2.48
N THR A 258 -42.50 -31.17 1.95
CA THR A 258 -43.07 -32.41 2.50
C THR A 258 -42.05 -33.08 3.40
N PHE A 259 -42.41 -33.31 4.66
CA PHE A 259 -41.56 -34.03 5.60
C PHE A 259 -41.88 -35.52 5.52
N ASP A 260 -40.89 -36.34 5.20
CA ASP A 260 -41.05 -37.79 5.22
C ASP A 260 -40.72 -38.31 6.62
N PHE A 261 -41.78 -38.67 7.36
CA PHE A 261 -41.67 -39.17 8.74
C PHE A 261 -40.93 -40.50 8.86
N THR A 262 -40.73 -41.24 7.77
CA THR A 262 -40.03 -42.55 7.82
C THR A 262 -38.53 -42.43 7.61
N SER A 263 -38.07 -41.46 6.82
CA SER A 263 -36.65 -41.20 6.57
C SER A 263 -36.08 -40.04 7.38
N GLY A 264 -36.94 -39.20 7.96
CA GLY A 264 -36.55 -37.94 8.64
C GLY A 264 -36.08 -36.87 7.67
N GLU A 265 -36.15 -37.12 6.36
CA GLU A 265 -35.76 -36.19 5.31
C GLU A 265 -36.95 -35.27 4.96
N SER A 266 -36.70 -33.97 4.82
CA SER A 266 -37.68 -33.10 4.17
C SER A 266 -37.40 -33.04 2.67
N ARG A 267 -38.43 -33.27 1.88
CA ARG A 267 -38.40 -33.12 0.43
C ARG A 267 -39.06 -31.80 0.07
N ILE A 268 -38.31 -30.91 -0.57
CA ILE A 268 -38.88 -29.69 -1.14
C ILE A 268 -39.39 -30.05 -2.53
N GLN A 269 -40.71 -30.08 -2.69
CA GLN A 269 -41.38 -30.15 -3.98
C GLN A 269 -41.78 -28.74 -4.38
N SER A 270 -41.04 -28.18 -5.33
CA SER A 270 -41.45 -26.94 -5.97
C SER A 270 -42.27 -27.29 -7.20
N VAL A 271 -43.53 -26.85 -7.23
CA VAL A 271 -44.44 -27.09 -8.33
C VAL A 271 -44.59 -25.79 -9.10
N MET A 272 -44.20 -25.83 -10.38
CA MET A 272 -44.48 -24.75 -11.32
C MET A 272 -45.74 -25.12 -12.11
N PRO A 273 -46.84 -24.37 -11.97
CA PRO A 273 -48.09 -24.66 -12.68
C PRO A 273 -48.02 -24.34 -14.18
N ASN A 274 -46.97 -23.66 -14.65
CA ASN A 274 -46.89 -23.10 -15.99
C ASN A 274 -45.63 -23.56 -16.75
N THR A 275 -45.79 -24.01 -18.00
CA THR A 275 -44.70 -24.47 -18.87
C THR A 275 -43.87 -23.32 -19.46
N ALA A 276 -44.32 -22.07 -19.30
CA ALA A 276 -43.66 -20.87 -19.80
C ALA A 276 -42.26 -20.62 -19.21
N ALA A 277 -41.89 -21.29 -18.11
CA ALA A 277 -40.57 -21.16 -17.48
C ALA A 277 -39.41 -21.66 -18.37
N GLN A 278 -39.64 -22.66 -19.24
CA GLN A 278 -38.60 -23.20 -20.15
C GLN A 278 -38.14 -22.20 -21.22
N ALA A 279 -39.00 -21.24 -21.57
CA ALA A 279 -38.74 -20.25 -22.63
C ALA A 279 -38.16 -18.93 -22.07
N ARG A 280 -37.94 -18.83 -20.75
CA ARG A 280 -37.43 -17.61 -20.12
C ARG A 280 -35.93 -17.47 -20.31
N LYS A 281 -35.51 -16.21 -20.42
CA LYS A 281 -34.12 -15.82 -20.62
C LYS A 281 -33.32 -16.04 -19.33
N LEU A 282 -32.15 -16.66 -19.43
CA LEU A 282 -31.21 -16.73 -18.33
C LEU A 282 -30.26 -15.53 -18.43
N TYR A 283 -30.12 -14.80 -17.33
CA TYR A 283 -29.21 -13.66 -17.27
C TYR A 283 -27.95 -14.05 -16.51
N GLY A 284 -26.79 -13.73 -17.08
CA GLY A 284 -25.50 -13.84 -16.44
C GLY A 284 -25.00 -12.51 -15.89
N VAL A 285 -24.13 -12.56 -14.89
CA VAL A 285 -23.41 -11.41 -14.37
C VAL A 285 -21.95 -11.76 -14.19
N VAL A 286 -21.05 -10.85 -14.58
CA VAL A 286 -19.62 -10.96 -14.28
C VAL A 286 -19.32 -10.17 -13.02
N VAL A 287 -18.91 -10.87 -11.98
CA VAL A 287 -18.64 -10.30 -10.65
C VAL A 287 -17.36 -10.88 -10.06
N PRO A 288 -16.76 -10.20 -9.07
CA PRO A 288 -15.74 -10.79 -8.22
C PRO A 288 -16.21 -12.10 -7.57
N ARG A 289 -15.31 -13.05 -7.41
CA ARG A 289 -15.56 -14.35 -6.77
C ARG A 289 -16.15 -14.21 -5.37
N GLU A 290 -15.73 -13.18 -4.63
CA GLU A 290 -16.21 -12.89 -3.28
C GLU A 290 -17.71 -12.57 -3.27
N ILE A 291 -18.22 -11.90 -4.31
CA ILE A 291 -19.65 -11.61 -4.47
C ILE A 291 -20.40 -12.87 -4.92
N ALA A 292 -19.87 -13.59 -5.90
CA ALA A 292 -20.48 -14.81 -6.42
C ALA A 292 -20.49 -15.96 -5.40
N SER A 293 -19.61 -15.94 -4.41
CA SER A 293 -19.66 -16.86 -3.26
C SER A 293 -20.89 -16.62 -2.36
N GLY A 294 -21.66 -15.56 -2.63
CA GLY A 294 -22.88 -15.27 -1.91
C GLY A 294 -24.02 -16.26 -2.14
N PRO A 295 -25.00 -16.29 -1.22
CA PRO A 295 -26.09 -17.27 -1.20
C PRO A 295 -27.11 -17.08 -2.33
N GLU A 296 -26.87 -16.16 -3.26
CA GLU A 296 -27.83 -15.80 -4.32
C GLU A 296 -27.33 -16.21 -5.71
N TYR A 297 -26.11 -16.74 -5.82
CA TYR A 297 -25.43 -16.96 -7.10
C TYR A 297 -24.93 -18.40 -7.27
N ILE A 298 -25.01 -18.88 -8.51
CA ILE A 298 -24.38 -20.12 -8.98
C ILE A 298 -23.26 -19.73 -9.94
N ILE A 299 -22.05 -20.24 -9.70
CA ILE A 299 -20.88 -19.98 -10.55
C ILE A 299 -20.92 -20.93 -11.76
N ILE A 300 -20.93 -20.34 -12.95
CA ILE A 300 -20.90 -21.07 -14.23
C ILE A 300 -19.48 -21.20 -14.76
N ASP A 301 -18.68 -20.14 -14.69
CA ASP A 301 -17.27 -20.17 -15.09
C ASP A 301 -16.43 -19.51 -13.97
N ASP A 302 -15.59 -20.31 -13.35
CA ASP A 302 -14.76 -19.94 -12.19
C ASP A 302 -13.52 -19.11 -12.58
N LYS A 303 -13.11 -19.14 -13.85
CA LYS A 303 -11.90 -18.43 -14.31
C LYS A 303 -12.23 -17.56 -15.50
N PHE A 304 -13.12 -16.58 -15.32
CA PHE A 304 -13.65 -15.79 -16.44
C PHE A 304 -12.74 -14.64 -16.89
N ALA A 305 -11.69 -14.29 -16.12
CA ALA A 305 -10.71 -13.29 -16.50
C ALA A 305 -9.77 -13.75 -17.64
N ASP A 306 -9.33 -12.81 -18.48
CA ASP A 306 -8.41 -13.08 -19.60
C ASP A 306 -6.95 -13.25 -19.16
N ALA A 307 -6.59 -12.66 -18.03
CA ALA A 307 -5.24 -12.63 -17.48
C ALA A 307 -5.27 -13.05 -16.00
N ASP A 308 -4.07 -13.26 -15.44
CA ASP A 308 -3.88 -13.48 -14.00
C ASP A 308 -4.58 -12.37 -13.18
N PRO A 309 -5.12 -12.71 -12.00
CA PRO A 309 -5.94 -11.79 -11.21
C PRO A 309 -5.23 -10.46 -10.98
N ALA A 310 -5.91 -9.37 -11.32
CA ALA A 310 -5.38 -8.03 -11.16
C ALA A 310 -5.21 -7.74 -9.66
N LYS A 311 -3.98 -7.38 -9.27
CA LYS A 311 -3.65 -7.01 -7.90
C LYS A 311 -4.05 -5.56 -7.64
N THR A 312 -5.19 -5.37 -7.00
CA THR A 312 -5.67 -4.06 -6.56
C THR A 312 -4.99 -3.70 -5.24
N ARG A 313 -4.56 -2.44 -5.11
CA ARG A 313 -3.82 -1.98 -3.93
C ARG A 313 -4.71 -1.08 -3.10
N PHE A 314 -4.80 -1.43 -1.83
CA PHE A 314 -5.56 -0.71 -0.83
C PHE A 314 -4.61 -0.15 0.21
N MET A 315 -5.04 0.96 0.80
CA MET A 315 -4.36 1.64 1.89
C MET A 315 -5.23 1.52 3.13
N ALA A 316 -4.65 1.06 4.23
CA ALA A 316 -5.26 1.21 5.54
C ALA A 316 -4.93 2.61 6.06
N VAL A 317 -5.97 3.37 6.38
CA VAL A 317 -5.89 4.75 6.83
C VAL A 317 -6.30 4.81 8.30
N GLU A 318 -5.46 5.40 9.13
CA GLU A 318 -5.71 5.66 10.55
C GLU A 318 -5.83 7.18 10.79
N TYR A 319 -6.50 7.55 11.87
CA TYR A 319 -6.41 8.90 12.41
C TYR A 319 -5.03 9.11 13.07
N SER A 320 -4.10 9.71 12.33
CA SER A 320 -2.76 10.07 12.83
C SER A 320 -2.35 11.42 12.22
N PRO A 321 -2.63 12.55 12.89
CA PRO A 321 -2.26 13.87 12.37
C PRO A 321 -0.73 14.04 12.24
N ASP A 322 -0.29 14.70 11.17
CA ASP A 322 1.12 15.09 11.02
C ASP A 322 1.46 16.26 11.96
N LEU A 323 2.08 15.94 13.11
CA LEU A 323 2.53 16.91 14.11
C LEU A 323 3.43 18.00 13.53
N THR A 324 4.14 17.72 12.44
CA THR A 324 5.03 18.70 11.81
C THR A 324 4.31 19.86 11.13
N LEU A 325 2.98 19.79 11.03
CA LEU A 325 2.13 20.86 10.53
C LEU A 325 1.60 21.77 11.65
N PHE A 326 1.48 21.24 12.87
CA PHE A 326 0.86 21.94 13.99
C PHE A 326 1.88 22.53 14.97
N GLU A 327 3.02 21.84 15.18
CA GLU A 327 3.99 22.24 16.20
C GLU A 327 5.11 23.13 15.64
N ASP A 328 5.35 24.26 16.33
CA ASP A 328 6.44 25.18 16.00
C ASP A 328 7.84 24.55 16.12
N ALA A 329 7.98 23.50 16.93
CA ALA A 329 9.24 22.76 17.08
C ALA A 329 9.76 22.18 15.75
N TYR A 330 8.86 21.87 14.81
CA TYR A 330 9.19 21.31 13.50
C TYR A 330 9.24 22.35 12.37
N ARG A 331 9.25 23.65 12.70
CA ARG A 331 9.28 24.76 11.72
C ARG A 331 10.51 24.76 10.81
N THR A 332 11.62 24.13 11.24
CA THR A 332 12.84 24.03 10.44
C THR A 332 12.85 22.76 9.59
N THR A 333 13.35 22.84 8.36
CA THR A 333 13.50 21.69 7.45
C THR A 333 14.27 20.54 8.12
N ASP A 334 15.35 20.83 8.86
CA ASP A 334 16.13 19.81 9.54
C ASP A 334 15.37 19.14 10.71
N ALA A 335 14.49 19.86 11.41
CA ALA A 335 13.65 19.26 12.46
C ALA A 335 12.57 18.36 11.85
N LYS A 336 11.86 18.86 10.83
CA LYS A 336 10.84 18.10 10.09
C LYS A 336 11.42 16.84 9.43
N THR A 337 12.58 16.95 8.78
CA THR A 337 13.26 15.77 8.21
C THR A 337 13.70 14.78 9.31
N ARG A 338 14.23 15.24 10.45
CA ARG A 338 14.62 14.34 11.55
C ARG A 338 13.42 13.59 12.13
N TYR A 339 12.28 14.26 12.30
CA TYR A 339 11.03 13.65 12.73
C TYR A 339 10.63 12.51 11.77
N TRP A 340 10.48 12.83 10.49
CA TRP A 340 10.06 11.85 9.48
C TRP A 340 11.08 10.73 9.26
N MET A 341 12.38 11.02 9.36
CA MET A 341 13.42 10.00 9.29
C MET A 341 13.34 8.98 10.43
N ARG A 342 12.95 9.38 11.64
CA ARG A 342 12.73 8.44 12.76
C ARG A 342 11.51 7.58 12.48
N ARG A 343 10.40 8.23 12.14
CA ARG A 343 9.13 7.58 11.79
C ARG A 343 9.27 6.55 10.67
N LEU A 344 9.91 6.91 9.55
CA LEU A 344 10.08 5.99 8.41
C LEU A 344 11.05 4.84 8.70
N ARG A 345 12.03 5.04 9.58
CA ARG A 345 12.88 3.93 10.03
C ARG A 345 12.09 2.96 10.88
N ASP A 346 11.20 3.44 11.73
CA ASP A 346 10.32 2.60 12.55
C ASP A 346 9.41 1.74 11.67
N VAL A 347 8.76 2.34 10.65
CA VAL A 347 7.97 1.60 9.65
C VAL A 347 8.75 0.46 9.00
N ALA A 348 10.02 0.71 8.64
CA ALA A 348 10.89 -0.33 8.08
C ALA A 348 11.24 -1.45 9.08
N HIS A 349 11.35 -1.14 10.38
CA HIS A 349 11.64 -2.12 11.43
C HIS A 349 10.40 -2.89 11.90
N ASP A 350 9.21 -2.28 11.92
CA ASP A 350 7.97 -2.96 12.27
C ASP A 350 7.63 -4.02 11.21
N GLY A 351 7.91 -3.72 9.93
CA GLY A 351 7.90 -4.72 8.87
C GLY A 351 8.92 -5.85 9.09
N ALA A 352 10.07 -5.55 9.70
CA ALA A 352 11.14 -6.52 9.99
C ALA A 352 10.84 -7.45 11.18
N HIS A 353 10.18 -6.93 12.22
CA HIS A 353 9.82 -7.71 13.40
C HIS A 353 8.78 -8.80 13.09
N ALA A 354 7.98 -8.62 12.04
CA ALA A 354 7.13 -9.64 11.44
C ALA A 354 7.95 -10.85 10.92
N ALA A 355 9.05 -10.58 10.24
CA ALA A 355 9.92 -11.60 9.64
C ALA A 355 10.75 -12.36 10.69
N ARG A 356 11.14 -11.71 11.79
CA ARG A 356 11.95 -12.31 12.87
C ARG A 356 11.31 -13.46 13.64
N LYS A 357 9.97 -13.59 13.66
CA LYS A 357 9.33 -14.79 14.25
C LYS A 357 9.66 -16.09 13.50
N ALA A 358 10.30 -16.01 12.33
CA ALA A 358 10.73 -17.15 11.51
C ALA A 358 12.20 -17.57 11.71
N GLY A 359 12.89 -17.09 12.76
CA GLY A 359 14.14 -17.68 13.23
C GLY A 359 15.37 -17.41 12.38
N ALA A 360 16.09 -16.33 12.68
CA ALA A 360 17.48 -16.17 12.27
C ALA A 360 18.26 -15.38 13.32
N GLU A 361 19.29 -16.02 13.90
CA GLU A 361 20.27 -15.37 14.77
C GLU A 361 21.37 -14.72 13.94
N ILE A 362 21.84 -13.56 14.40
CA ILE A 362 22.83 -12.72 13.71
C ILE A 362 24.23 -13.06 14.20
N ALA A 363 25.15 -13.36 13.29
CA ALA A 363 26.59 -13.42 13.55
C ALA A 363 27.32 -12.26 12.86
N LEU A 364 27.92 -11.38 13.65
CA LEU A 364 28.87 -10.37 13.16
C LEU A 364 30.18 -11.07 12.76
N ASN A 365 30.79 -10.66 11.64
CA ASN A 365 32.09 -11.19 11.20
C ASN A 365 33.25 -10.29 11.68
N PRO A 366 33.88 -10.58 12.83
CA PRO A 366 34.93 -9.75 13.41
C PRO A 366 36.18 -9.61 12.53
N GLY A 367 36.39 -10.54 11.57
CA GLY A 367 37.57 -10.52 10.69
C GLY A 367 37.59 -9.35 9.70
N GLY A 368 36.43 -8.88 9.24
CA GLY A 368 36.34 -7.73 8.32
C GLY A 368 36.70 -6.41 9.00
N ALA A 369 36.23 -6.21 10.24
CA ALA A 369 36.53 -5.03 11.04
C ALA A 369 38.02 -4.94 11.41
N MET A 370 38.63 -6.08 11.77
CA MET A 370 40.05 -6.16 12.09
C MET A 370 40.96 -5.85 10.88
N LEU A 371 40.60 -6.33 9.68
CA LEU A 371 41.31 -6.00 8.45
C LEU A 371 41.21 -4.51 8.08
N ALA A 372 40.03 -3.91 8.25
CA ALA A 372 39.84 -2.48 7.99
C ALA A 372 40.64 -1.61 8.97
N LEU A 373 40.67 -1.99 10.26
CA LEU A 373 41.45 -1.31 11.29
C LEU A 373 42.95 -1.39 11.00
N LEU A 374 43.46 -2.58 10.67
CA LEU A 374 44.87 -2.77 10.29
C LEU A 374 45.22 -1.94 9.03
N GLY A 375 44.36 -1.94 8.02
CA GLY A 375 44.56 -1.12 6.82
C GLY A 375 44.66 0.38 7.11
N LEU A 376 43.79 0.90 8.00
CA LEU A 376 43.85 2.31 8.43
C LEU A 376 45.13 2.64 9.22
N ILE A 377 45.61 1.72 10.06
CA ILE A 377 46.87 1.90 10.80
C ILE A 377 48.06 1.96 9.82
N PHE A 378 48.15 1.04 8.86
CA PHE A 378 49.22 1.05 7.86
C PHE A 378 49.16 2.29 6.95
N ALA A 379 47.97 2.72 6.55
CA ALA A 379 47.80 3.95 5.76
C ALA A 379 48.20 5.20 6.55
N GLY A 380 47.86 5.25 7.85
CA GLY A 380 48.25 6.34 8.74
C GLY A 380 49.77 6.42 8.96
N VAL A 381 50.44 5.28 9.13
CA VAL A 381 51.90 5.22 9.26
C VAL A 381 52.59 5.67 7.96
N GLY A 382 52.14 5.19 6.79
CA GLY A 382 52.69 5.61 5.51
C GLY A 382 52.48 7.10 5.19
N LEU A 383 51.31 7.65 5.52
CA LEU A 383 51.03 9.09 5.38
C LEU A 383 51.93 9.94 6.29
N ALA A 384 52.13 9.50 7.53
CA ALA A 384 52.91 10.28 8.48
C ALA A 384 54.43 10.21 8.18
N GLY A 385 54.92 9.09 7.66
CA GLY A 385 56.28 8.97 7.12
C GLY A 385 56.53 9.91 5.93
N LEU A 386 55.61 9.93 4.95
CA LEU A 386 55.68 10.87 3.81
C LEU A 386 55.56 12.35 4.22
N ALA A 387 54.85 12.64 5.33
CA ALA A 387 54.76 13.98 5.90
C ALA A 387 56.01 14.39 6.72
N GLY A 388 57.04 13.55 6.77
CA GLY A 388 58.33 13.85 7.41
C GLY A 388 58.41 13.46 8.90
N TRP A 389 57.47 12.69 9.43
CA TRP A 389 57.54 12.21 10.81
C TRP A 389 58.59 11.11 10.94
N ARG A 390 59.70 11.41 11.62
CA ARG A 390 60.82 10.47 11.88
C ARG A 390 60.55 9.52 13.07
N GLY A 391 59.37 8.92 13.13
CA GLY A 391 59.11 7.80 14.05
C GLY A 391 59.94 6.55 13.68
N VAL A 392 59.74 5.44 14.38
CA VAL A 392 60.43 4.15 14.09
C VAL A 392 60.21 3.79 12.61
N PRO A 393 61.23 3.82 11.75
CA PRO A 393 61.06 3.52 10.34
C PRO A 393 60.68 2.05 10.18
N LEU A 394 59.63 1.78 9.38
CA LEU A 394 59.19 0.41 9.08
C LEU A 394 60.32 -0.44 8.45
N ILE A 395 61.24 0.22 7.74
CA ILE A 395 62.45 -0.39 7.17
C ILE A 395 63.62 0.59 7.42
N PRO A 396 64.65 0.23 8.19
CA PRO A 396 65.85 1.05 8.30
C PRO A 396 66.64 1.00 6.99
N GLY A 397 66.96 2.16 6.40
CA GLY A 397 67.65 2.24 5.12
C GLY A 397 68.00 3.66 4.69
N THR A 398 68.48 3.81 3.45
CA THR A 398 68.74 5.12 2.84
C THR A 398 67.42 5.91 2.71
N PRO A 399 67.44 7.25 2.68
CA PRO A 399 66.24 8.07 2.61
C PRO A 399 65.31 7.73 1.42
N GLU A 400 65.89 7.25 0.31
CA GLU A 400 65.12 6.76 -0.84
C GLU A 400 64.39 5.44 -0.54
N MET A 401 65.01 4.52 0.20
CA MET A 401 64.38 3.27 0.65
C MET A 401 63.30 3.53 1.71
N VAL A 402 63.48 4.52 2.58
CA VAL A 402 62.47 4.91 3.58
C VAL A 402 61.24 5.49 2.89
N ALA A 403 61.43 6.41 1.93
CA ALA A 403 60.33 6.97 1.15
C ALA A 403 59.58 5.91 0.33
N LEU A 404 60.29 4.93 -0.23
CA LEU A 404 59.68 3.81 -0.95
C LEU A 404 58.92 2.87 0.00
N GLY A 405 59.44 2.65 1.21
CA GLY A 405 58.78 1.89 2.28
C GLY A 405 57.49 2.56 2.77
N ASP A 406 57.51 3.88 2.95
CA ASP A 406 56.33 4.66 3.39
C ASP A 406 55.25 4.72 2.30
N ALA A 407 55.66 4.87 1.03
CA ALA A 407 54.73 4.81 -0.11
C ALA A 407 54.12 3.41 -0.27
N ALA A 408 54.91 2.35 -0.07
CA ALA A 408 54.43 0.97 -0.10
C ALA A 408 53.49 0.66 1.08
N ALA A 409 53.78 1.16 2.28
CA ALA A 409 52.92 1.03 3.45
C ALA A 409 51.59 1.78 3.27
N LEU A 410 51.59 2.95 2.65
CA LEU A 410 50.38 3.69 2.29
C LEU A 410 49.55 2.93 1.26
N ALA A 411 50.18 2.40 0.20
CA ALA A 411 49.49 1.64 -0.84
C ALA A 411 48.90 0.33 -0.30
N LEU A 412 49.65 -0.41 0.53
CA LEU A 412 49.18 -1.62 1.21
C LEU A 412 48.08 -1.31 2.22
N GLY A 413 48.24 -0.24 3.01
CA GLY A 413 47.25 0.21 3.99
C GLY A 413 45.94 0.61 3.32
N ALA A 414 45.99 1.40 2.25
CA ALA A 414 44.83 1.78 1.45
C ALA A 414 44.17 0.56 0.79
N GLY A 415 44.97 -0.38 0.25
CA GLY A 415 44.48 -1.63 -0.33
C GLY A 415 43.79 -2.53 0.70
N LEU A 416 44.40 -2.74 1.87
CA LEU A 416 43.84 -3.52 2.97
C LEU A 416 42.63 -2.83 3.60
N ALA A 417 42.61 -1.50 3.70
CA ALA A 417 41.45 -0.76 4.12
C ALA A 417 40.31 -0.92 3.11
N LEU A 418 40.58 -0.80 1.80
CA LEU A 418 39.56 -1.00 0.77
C LEU A 418 39.04 -2.44 0.69
N VAL A 419 39.89 -3.45 0.88
CA VAL A 419 39.49 -4.87 0.93
C VAL A 419 38.82 -5.22 2.26
N GLY A 420 39.31 -4.65 3.37
CA GLY A 420 38.78 -4.81 4.72
C GLY A 420 37.41 -4.17 4.84
N PHE A 421 37.26 -2.90 4.45
CA PHE A 421 35.96 -2.26 4.25
C PHE A 421 35.15 -3.02 3.20
N GLY A 422 35.77 -3.46 2.11
CA GLY A 422 35.11 -4.24 1.08
C GLY A 422 34.54 -5.56 1.59
N ARG A 423 35.13 -6.22 2.60
CA ARG A 423 34.68 -7.47 3.24
C ARG A 423 33.83 -7.25 4.49
N PHE A 424 34.07 -6.17 5.20
CA PHE A 424 33.17 -5.67 6.25
C PHE A 424 31.84 -5.22 5.65
N LEU A 425 31.87 -4.64 4.44
CA LEU A 425 30.72 -4.20 3.66
C LEU A 425 30.21 -5.31 2.70
N LYS A 426 31.05 -6.22 2.19
CA LYS A 426 30.59 -7.47 1.55
C LYS A 426 30.09 -8.40 2.64
N GLN A 427 28.82 -8.24 2.98
CA GLN A 427 28.00 -9.36 3.39
C GLN A 427 27.94 -10.36 2.22
N VAL A 428 28.87 -11.32 2.19
CA VAL A 428 28.66 -12.55 1.42
C VAL A 428 27.96 -13.53 2.34
N GLY A 429 26.66 -13.70 2.12
CA GLY A 429 25.88 -14.81 2.66
C GLY A 429 24.51 -14.40 3.17
N GLY A 430 23.52 -14.34 2.28
CA GLY A 430 22.15 -14.79 2.56
C GLY A 430 21.32 -14.09 3.63
N GLY A 431 21.74 -12.93 4.13
CA GLY A 431 20.89 -12.03 4.91
C GLY A 431 20.41 -10.90 4.01
N GLU A 432 19.53 -11.21 3.06
CA GLU A 432 18.73 -10.18 2.40
C GLU A 432 18.16 -9.27 3.50
N HIS A 433 18.27 -7.96 3.35
CA HIS A 433 17.89 -7.01 4.37
C HIS A 433 16.47 -7.32 4.87
N ASP A 434 16.36 -7.92 6.06
CA ASP A 434 15.12 -8.31 6.76
C ASP A 434 14.23 -7.10 7.11
N MET A 435 14.46 -5.95 6.52
CA MET A 435 13.63 -4.77 6.64
C MET A 435 12.75 -4.66 5.40
N ASN A 436 11.51 -4.26 5.61
CA ASN A 436 10.63 -3.94 4.50
C ASN A 436 11.03 -2.60 3.90
N GLY A 437 10.91 -2.48 2.58
CA GLY A 437 10.98 -1.19 1.92
C GLY A 437 9.86 -0.28 2.43
N VAL A 438 10.05 1.03 2.31
CA VAL A 438 9.04 2.02 2.74
C VAL A 438 8.49 2.75 1.53
N ARG A 439 7.19 2.66 1.34
CA ARG A 439 6.44 3.43 0.36
C ARG A 439 5.96 4.72 1.00
N LEU A 440 6.41 5.84 0.46
CA LEU A 440 6.12 7.18 0.94
C LEU A 440 5.32 7.95 -0.10
N MET A 441 4.16 8.45 0.29
CA MET A 441 3.36 9.35 -0.56
C MET A 441 3.44 10.78 -0.03
N LEU A 442 3.92 11.70 -0.87
CA LEU A 442 4.02 13.13 -0.54
C LEU A 442 3.12 13.95 -1.45
N ALA A 443 2.20 14.71 -0.86
CA ALA A 443 1.38 15.68 -1.57
C ALA A 443 2.03 17.06 -1.53
N PHE A 444 2.20 17.65 -2.71
CA PHE A 444 2.68 19.01 -2.90
C PHE A 444 1.49 19.90 -3.25
N GLN A 445 1.07 20.74 -2.31
CA GLN A 445 0.12 21.81 -2.57
C GLN A 445 0.83 22.91 -3.37
N ARG A 446 0.44 23.12 -4.63
CA ARG A 446 1.11 24.09 -5.48
C ARG A 446 0.60 25.50 -5.21
N SER A 447 1.28 26.24 -4.33
CA SER A 447 1.13 27.69 -4.22
C SER A 447 2.36 28.40 -4.80
N GLY A 448 2.26 28.94 -6.02
CA GLY A 448 3.06 30.08 -6.48
C GLY A 448 4.45 29.86 -7.11
N SER A 449 5.06 28.68 -7.11
CA SER A 449 6.26 28.45 -7.96
C SER A 449 6.44 26.97 -8.33
N ALA A 450 6.52 26.70 -9.63
CA ALA A 450 6.52 25.36 -10.22
C ALA A 450 7.83 24.55 -10.05
N ALA A 451 8.76 24.99 -9.18
CA ALA A 451 10.14 24.49 -9.16
C ALA A 451 10.42 23.32 -8.17
N SER A 452 9.53 23.03 -7.20
CA SER A 452 9.89 22.13 -6.09
C SER A 452 9.71 20.62 -6.34
N LEU A 453 8.72 20.22 -7.14
CA LEU A 453 8.51 18.80 -7.46
C LEU A 453 9.65 18.26 -8.35
N ALA A 454 10.06 19.06 -9.34
CA ALA A 454 11.10 18.68 -10.29
C ALA A 454 12.46 18.46 -9.60
N ASP A 455 12.78 19.25 -8.57
CA ASP A 455 14.02 19.08 -7.80
C ASP A 455 14.05 17.76 -7.02
N VAL A 456 12.90 17.36 -6.45
CA VAL A 456 12.76 16.08 -5.74
C VAL A 456 12.80 14.93 -6.75
N GLU A 457 12.08 15.06 -7.86
CA GLU A 457 12.06 14.06 -8.93
C GLU A 457 13.46 13.83 -9.52
N ASN A 458 14.17 14.90 -9.89
CA ASN A 458 15.53 14.82 -10.41
C ASN A 458 16.47 14.14 -9.42
N PHE A 459 16.37 14.50 -8.14
CA PHE A 459 17.14 13.84 -7.08
C PHE A 459 16.84 12.34 -7.02
N LEU A 460 15.58 11.94 -6.99
CA LEU A 460 15.19 10.53 -6.95
C LEU A 460 15.68 9.77 -8.19
N ARG A 461 15.57 10.37 -9.38
CA ARG A 461 16.10 9.80 -10.64
C ARG A 461 17.61 9.60 -10.59
N ASN A 462 18.36 10.56 -10.04
CA ASN A 462 19.82 10.48 -9.95
C ASN A 462 20.28 9.31 -9.07
N PHE A 463 19.54 9.00 -8.00
CA PHE A 463 19.84 7.85 -7.14
C PHE A 463 19.14 6.56 -7.57
N GLY A 464 18.37 6.57 -8.67
CA GLY A 464 17.63 5.41 -9.17
C GLY A 464 16.50 4.96 -8.23
N VAL A 465 15.97 5.86 -7.41
CA VAL A 465 14.85 5.56 -6.50
C VAL A 465 13.57 5.46 -7.32
N ARG A 466 12.82 4.38 -7.08
CA ARG A 466 11.54 4.10 -7.75
C ARG A 466 10.50 5.12 -7.30
N HIS A 467 9.90 5.82 -8.24
CA HIS A 467 8.85 6.80 -7.94
C HIS A 467 7.89 6.99 -9.12
N ALA A 468 6.67 7.38 -8.82
CA ALA A 468 5.64 7.79 -9.76
C ALA A 468 5.07 9.15 -9.33
N ILE A 469 4.72 9.98 -10.32
CA ILE A 469 4.10 11.29 -10.08
C ILE A 469 2.68 11.24 -10.61
N VAL A 470 1.76 11.66 -9.77
CA VAL A 470 0.32 11.65 -10.02
C VAL A 470 -0.22 13.04 -9.74
N ARG A 471 -1.08 13.55 -10.60
CA ARG A 471 -1.83 14.78 -10.32
C ARG A 471 -3.11 14.39 -9.60
N ALA A 472 -3.40 15.02 -8.47
CA ALA A 472 -4.59 14.71 -7.67
C ALA A 472 -5.87 15.36 -8.23
N ASP A 473 -5.75 16.28 -9.19
CA ASP A 473 -6.87 16.91 -9.87
C ASP A 473 -6.58 17.06 -11.37
N GLU A 474 -7.62 16.94 -12.19
CA GLU A 474 -7.55 17.09 -13.65
C GLU A 474 -7.61 18.58 -14.05
N ASP A 475 -8.37 19.38 -13.31
CA ASP A 475 -8.56 20.80 -13.57
C ASP A 475 -7.53 21.66 -12.83
N SER A 476 -6.57 22.20 -13.59
CA SER A 476 -5.91 23.42 -13.16
C SER A 476 -6.88 24.58 -13.36
N GLU A 477 -7.57 25.02 -12.30
CA GLU A 477 -8.17 26.34 -12.32
C GLU A 477 -7.07 27.34 -12.69
N ARG A 478 -7.36 28.32 -13.56
CA ARG A 478 -6.39 29.26 -14.18
C ARG A 478 -5.33 29.83 -13.22
N ASN A 479 -5.61 29.89 -11.92
CA ASN A 479 -4.74 30.46 -10.89
C ASN A 479 -4.25 29.46 -9.82
N TYR A 480 -4.77 28.23 -9.77
CA TYR A 480 -4.38 27.21 -8.79
C TYR A 480 -4.01 25.89 -9.49
N PRO A 481 -2.72 25.65 -9.76
CA PRO A 481 -2.32 24.38 -10.35
C PRO A 481 -2.65 23.22 -9.40
N ALA A 482 -3.25 22.16 -9.95
CA ALA A 482 -3.66 20.96 -9.23
C ALA A 482 -2.55 20.41 -8.32
N ALA A 483 -2.92 19.95 -7.12
CA ALA A 483 -2.00 19.31 -6.20
C ALA A 483 -1.39 18.07 -6.86
N SER A 484 -0.09 17.83 -6.64
CA SER A 484 0.61 16.68 -7.18
C SER A 484 1.07 15.77 -6.05
N VAL A 485 0.81 14.48 -6.17
CA VAL A 485 1.30 13.44 -5.28
C VAL A 485 2.49 12.77 -5.94
N ILE A 486 3.59 12.66 -5.22
CA ILE A 486 4.70 11.78 -5.59
C ILE A 486 4.65 10.55 -4.70
N ASP A 487 4.63 9.39 -5.33
CA ASP A 487 4.68 8.08 -4.69
C ASP A 487 6.09 7.53 -4.86
N ILE A 488 6.76 7.23 -3.75
CA ILE A 488 8.19 6.89 -3.71
C ILE A 488 8.37 5.57 -2.98
N GLU A 489 9.07 4.63 -3.59
CA GLU A 489 9.47 3.37 -2.95
C GLU A 489 10.95 3.44 -2.57
N PHE A 490 11.22 3.58 -1.27
CA PHE A 490 12.57 3.50 -0.72
C PHE A 490 12.90 2.06 -0.34
N MET A 491 14.02 1.56 -0.87
CA MET A 491 14.59 0.30 -0.42
C MET A 491 15.32 0.50 0.91
N CYS A 492 15.59 -0.60 1.63
CA CYS A 492 16.35 -0.57 2.88
C CYS A 492 17.69 0.17 2.75
N ASP A 493 18.37 -0.01 1.61
CA ASP A 493 19.60 0.70 1.27
C ASP A 493 19.45 2.22 1.17
N ASP A 494 18.25 2.71 0.86
CA ASP A 494 17.96 4.14 0.73
C ASP A 494 17.68 4.81 2.09
N LEU A 495 17.31 4.02 3.11
CA LEU A 495 17.01 4.48 4.47
C LEU A 495 18.28 4.78 5.28
N TYR A 496 19.33 3.98 5.06
CA TYR A 496 20.61 4.08 5.75
C TYR A 496 21.66 4.82 4.93
N TRP A 497 22.71 5.28 5.61
CA TRP A 497 23.81 5.90 4.90
C TRP A 497 24.63 4.80 4.24
N ASN A 498 24.63 4.79 2.91
CA ASN A 498 25.49 3.92 2.11
C ASN A 498 26.51 4.79 1.35
N PRO A 499 27.81 4.75 1.72
CA PRO A 499 28.83 5.58 1.09
C PRO A 499 29.03 5.27 -0.40
N ALA A 500 28.69 4.05 -0.84
CA ALA A 500 28.75 3.67 -2.25
C ALA A 500 27.65 4.33 -3.10
N ARG A 501 26.55 4.78 -2.47
CA ARG A 501 25.47 5.49 -3.15
C ARG A 501 25.49 6.99 -2.87
N ARG A 502 25.88 7.41 -1.66
CA ARG A 502 25.94 8.83 -1.26
C ARG A 502 27.01 9.09 -0.21
N LEU A 503 27.89 10.06 -0.48
CA LEU A 503 28.99 10.45 0.42
C LEU A 503 28.52 11.02 1.78
N ARG A 504 27.29 11.57 1.87
CA ARG A 504 26.78 12.14 3.12
C ARG A 504 25.29 11.85 3.35
N GLY A 505 24.99 11.03 4.35
CA GLY A 505 23.63 10.70 4.79
C GLY A 505 22.88 9.78 3.82
N SER A 506 21.69 9.31 4.22
CA SER A 506 20.88 8.41 3.41
C SER A 506 20.21 9.10 2.23
N VAL A 507 19.81 8.34 1.21
CA VAL A 507 19.09 8.89 0.03
C VAL A 507 17.74 9.47 0.47
N MET A 508 17.02 8.75 1.34
CA MET A 508 15.76 9.21 1.93
C MET A 508 15.89 10.56 2.64
N ASN A 509 16.96 10.76 3.43
CA ASN A 509 17.21 12.05 4.09
C ASN A 509 17.40 13.19 3.07
N GLY A 510 18.10 12.93 1.97
CA GLY A 510 18.26 13.92 0.89
C GLY A 510 16.93 14.27 0.23
N ALA A 511 16.13 13.27 -0.12
CA ALA A 511 14.81 13.45 -0.73
C ALA A 511 13.87 14.25 0.19
N LEU A 512 13.80 13.89 1.47
CA LEU A 512 12.99 14.60 2.47
C LEU A 512 13.46 16.04 2.71
N LYS A 513 14.77 16.30 2.69
CA LYS A 513 15.30 17.68 2.81
C LYS A 513 14.90 18.55 1.63
N LYS A 514 14.94 18.01 0.41
CA LYS A 514 14.47 18.72 -0.79
C LYS A 514 12.96 18.91 -0.74
N ALA A 515 12.21 17.89 -0.34
CA ALA A 515 10.75 17.95 -0.21
C ALA A 515 10.28 18.93 0.86
N PHE A 516 10.96 19.06 2.00
CA PHE A 516 10.58 19.97 3.10
C PHE A 516 11.30 21.32 3.09
N ALA A 517 11.97 21.68 1.99
CA ALA A 517 12.65 22.95 1.85
C ALA A 517 11.62 24.10 1.79
N LYS A 518 11.39 24.77 2.93
CA LYS A 518 10.31 25.78 3.12
C LYS A 518 10.24 26.88 2.05
N TRP A 519 11.37 27.23 1.46
CA TRP A 519 11.48 28.27 0.44
C TRP A 519 11.16 27.77 -0.98
N LYS A 520 11.24 26.45 -1.24
CA LYS A 520 10.87 25.79 -2.50
C LYS A 520 9.46 25.21 -2.43
N SER A 521 9.11 24.57 -1.32
CA SER A 521 7.85 23.86 -1.13
C SER A 521 7.14 24.35 0.13
N ARG A 522 6.06 25.13 -0.07
CA ARG A 522 5.14 25.49 1.00
C ARG A 522 4.04 24.44 1.06
N GLY A 523 3.84 23.81 2.21
CA GLY A 523 2.69 22.91 2.41
C GLY A 523 2.86 21.49 1.85
N VAL A 524 4.04 20.88 1.96
CA VAL A 524 4.18 19.43 1.69
C VAL A 524 3.58 18.63 2.83
N LEU A 525 2.63 17.77 2.47
CA LEU A 525 1.92 16.84 3.34
C LEU A 525 2.42 15.43 3.07
N VAL A 526 2.66 14.65 4.12
CA VAL A 526 2.90 13.21 3.98
C VAL A 526 1.56 12.50 4.10
N LEU A 527 1.09 11.89 3.01
CA LEU A 527 -0.21 11.24 2.96
C LEU A 527 -0.16 9.81 3.54
N ALA A 528 0.93 9.10 3.27
CA ALA A 528 1.09 7.72 3.69
C ALA A 528 2.57 7.36 3.86
N ALA A 529 2.85 6.49 4.83
CA ALA A 529 4.10 5.77 4.96
C ALA A 529 3.78 4.32 5.29
N MET A 530 4.01 3.43 4.33
CA MET A 530 3.57 2.04 4.39
C MET A 530 4.76 1.11 4.15
N PRO A 531 4.89 -0.01 4.88
CA PRO A 531 5.88 -1.02 4.56
C PRO A 531 5.49 -1.77 3.27
N PHE A 532 6.49 -2.20 2.49
CA PHE A 532 6.29 -3.10 1.36
C PHE A 532 7.41 -4.15 1.29
N ASP A 533 7.05 -5.37 0.87
CA ASP A 533 8.02 -6.46 0.77
C ASP A 533 8.74 -6.48 -0.58
N LYS A 534 7.99 -6.23 -1.68
CA LYS A 534 8.51 -6.22 -3.05
C LYS A 534 8.25 -4.88 -3.74
N PRO A 535 9.23 -4.30 -4.45
CA PRO A 535 9.01 -3.10 -5.24
C PRO A 535 7.91 -3.31 -6.26
N GLN A 536 7.08 -2.29 -6.43
CA GLN A 536 5.92 -2.34 -7.31
C GLN A 536 5.97 -1.27 -8.38
N LEU A 537 6.80 -0.23 -8.19
CA LEU A 537 7.07 0.81 -9.16
C LEU A 537 8.22 0.40 -10.10
N PRO A 538 8.19 0.83 -11.37
CA PRO A 538 9.25 0.48 -12.32
C PRO A 538 10.60 1.07 -11.87
N PRO A 539 11.71 0.34 -12.08
CA PRO A 539 13.04 0.84 -11.76
C PRO A 539 13.42 1.99 -12.69
N HIS A 540 13.91 3.09 -12.12
CA HIS A 540 14.51 4.17 -12.91
C HIS A 540 15.97 3.87 -13.18
N LYS A 541 16.45 4.15 -14.41
CA LYS A 541 17.88 4.03 -14.73
C LYS A 541 18.66 5.05 -13.91
N THR A 542 19.62 4.58 -13.12
CA THR A 542 20.56 5.43 -12.39
C THR A 542 21.36 6.26 -13.38
N ARG A 543 21.38 7.58 -13.21
CA ARG A 543 22.34 8.44 -13.92
C ARG A 543 23.73 8.26 -13.29
N HIS A 544 24.79 8.45 -14.07
CA HIS A 544 26.16 8.21 -13.62
C HIS A 544 26.55 9.20 -12.52
N TRP A 545 26.38 8.75 -11.27
CA TRP A 545 26.55 9.56 -10.06
C TRP A 545 27.94 10.22 -9.95
N LEU A 546 28.99 9.59 -10.49
CA LEU A 546 30.36 10.11 -10.45
C LEU A 546 30.52 11.47 -11.15
N TRP A 547 29.70 11.76 -12.16
CA TRP A 547 29.84 12.98 -12.97
C TRP A 547 28.72 13.99 -12.72
N ASP A 548 27.49 13.53 -12.49
CA ASP A 548 26.34 14.43 -12.29
C ASP A 548 26.17 14.90 -10.84
N ALA A 549 26.54 14.07 -9.85
CA ALA A 549 26.37 14.41 -8.44
C ALA A 549 27.26 15.60 -7.98
N PRO A 550 28.53 15.75 -8.42
CA PRO A 550 29.31 16.95 -8.11
C PRO A 550 28.71 18.23 -8.70
N ILE A 551 28.08 18.13 -9.89
CA ILE A 551 27.47 19.27 -10.58
C ILE A 551 26.17 19.70 -9.90
N GLU A 552 25.29 18.76 -9.55
CA GLU A 552 24.11 19.11 -8.76
C GLU A 552 24.49 19.56 -7.34
N TRP A 553 25.53 18.98 -6.75
CA TRP A 553 26.03 19.38 -5.44
C TRP A 553 26.56 20.81 -5.45
N THR A 554 27.37 21.18 -6.45
CA THR A 554 27.86 22.55 -6.60
C THR A 554 26.71 23.54 -6.80
N LYS A 555 25.69 23.18 -7.59
CA LYS A 555 24.48 24.00 -7.74
C LYS A 555 23.73 24.18 -6.40
N ASP A 556 23.43 23.10 -5.68
CA ASP A 556 22.73 23.15 -4.39
C ASP A 556 23.56 23.92 -3.33
N PHE A 557 24.88 23.73 -3.32
CA PHE A 557 25.80 24.42 -2.40
C PHE A 557 25.88 25.91 -2.70
N VAL A 558 26.04 26.29 -3.97
CA VAL A 558 26.06 27.69 -4.41
C VAL A 558 24.73 28.37 -4.11
N GLU A 559 23.60 27.71 -4.39
CA GLU A 559 22.27 28.26 -4.10
C GLU A 559 22.06 28.45 -2.59
N THR A 560 22.45 27.47 -1.77
CA THR A 560 22.34 27.55 -0.30
C THR A 560 23.26 28.63 0.28
N MET A 561 24.51 28.72 -0.21
CA MET A 561 25.46 29.75 0.22
C MET A 561 25.03 31.13 -0.25
N ALA A 562 24.49 31.28 -1.46
CA ALA A 562 23.97 32.53 -1.97
C ALA A 562 22.79 33.03 -1.13
N ILE A 563 21.88 32.15 -0.69
CA ILE A 563 20.77 32.53 0.21
C ILE A 563 21.27 32.93 1.60
N ARG A 564 22.30 32.26 2.14
CA ARG A 564 22.89 32.63 3.43
C ARG A 564 23.65 33.95 3.33
N LEU A 565 24.43 34.12 2.27
CA LEU A 565 25.18 35.33 1.98
C LEU A 565 24.25 36.51 1.74
N SER A 566 23.14 36.33 1.01
CA SER A 566 22.17 37.41 0.76
C SER A 566 21.46 37.86 2.04
N ARG A 567 21.16 36.94 2.96
CA ARG A 567 20.63 37.31 4.29
C ARG A 567 21.64 38.08 5.12
N VAL A 568 22.90 37.64 5.16
CA VAL A 568 23.97 38.34 5.87
C VAL A 568 24.18 39.73 5.26
N LEU A 569 24.24 39.82 3.93
CA LEU A 569 24.37 41.09 3.21
C LEU A 569 23.19 42.02 3.47
N LEU A 570 21.95 41.51 3.59
CA LEU A 570 20.79 42.33 3.94
C LEU A 570 20.93 42.92 5.36
N TYR A 571 21.36 42.13 6.35
CA TYR A 571 21.62 42.64 7.70
C TYR A 571 22.77 43.65 7.72
N VAL A 572 23.87 43.35 7.05
CA VAL A 572 25.03 44.25 6.95
C VAL A 572 24.64 45.55 6.22
N ALA A 573 23.82 45.47 5.16
CA ALA A 573 23.34 46.64 4.44
C ALA A 573 22.49 47.53 5.33
N ILE A 574 21.56 46.98 6.12
CA ILE A 574 20.75 47.77 7.07
C ILE A 574 21.62 48.43 8.14
N VAL A 575 22.59 47.70 8.70
CA VAL A 575 23.52 48.24 9.70
C VAL A 575 24.41 49.33 9.09
N ALA A 576 24.89 49.14 7.86
CA ALA A 576 25.68 50.13 7.13
C ALA A 576 24.85 51.37 6.79
N LEU A 577 23.57 51.21 6.40
CA LEU A 577 22.65 52.33 6.13
C LEU A 577 22.33 53.11 7.41
N ALA A 578 22.13 52.42 8.53
CA ALA A 578 21.94 53.04 9.84
C ALA A 578 23.20 53.77 10.31
N GLY A 579 24.38 53.17 10.13
CA GLY A 579 25.67 53.80 10.43
C GLY A 579 25.93 55.03 9.55
N TYR A 580 25.59 54.96 8.26
CA TYR A 580 25.68 56.09 7.33
C TYR A 580 24.69 57.20 7.68
N ALA A 581 23.44 56.87 8.02
CA ALA A 581 22.45 57.84 8.49
C ALA A 581 22.88 58.51 9.80
N ALA A 582 23.42 57.74 10.75
CA ALA A 582 23.97 58.27 11.99
C ALA A 582 25.19 59.18 11.73
N TRP A 583 26.07 58.81 10.80
CA TRP A 583 27.19 59.65 10.40
C TRP A 583 26.73 60.95 9.72
N MET A 584 25.75 60.89 8.82
CA MET A 584 25.13 62.07 8.22
C MET A 584 24.45 62.97 9.26
N LEU A 585 23.82 62.40 10.29
CA LEU A 585 23.22 63.18 11.39
C LEU A 585 24.28 63.83 12.29
N LEU A 586 25.39 63.14 12.57
CA LEU A 586 26.44 63.62 13.48
C LEU A 586 27.44 64.57 12.81
N PHE A 587 27.73 64.39 11.53
CA PHE A 587 28.79 65.09 10.81
C PHE A 587 28.35 65.76 9.51
N GLY A 588 27.14 65.47 9.02
CA GLY A 588 26.61 66.01 7.76
C GLY A 588 25.83 67.32 7.91
N ALA A 589 25.70 67.87 9.12
CA ALA A 589 25.16 69.22 9.33
C ALA A 589 26.24 70.27 9.01
N LYS A 590 26.44 70.54 7.72
CA LYS A 590 26.96 71.81 7.21
C LYS A 590 26.06 72.31 6.11
#